data_AF-A0A969D2L4-F1
#
_entry.id   AF-A0A969D2L4-F1
#
_cell.length_a   1.000
_cell.length_b   1.000
_cell.length_c   1.000
_cell.angle_alpha   90.00
_cell.angle_beta   90.00
_cell.angle_gamma   90.00
#
_symmetry.space_group_name_H-M   'P 1'
#
loop_
_entity.id
_entity.type
_entity.pdbx_description
1 polymer ?
#
loop_
_entity_poly.entity_id
_entity_poly.type
_entity_poly.pdbx_seq_one_letter_code
_entity_poly.pdbx_strand_id
1 'polypeptide(L)'
;CIIRAAFLNKIKAAYDENAKLPNLLLAPEFKQTILDRQSAWREVIATAAKVGIPVPAFSASLDYFDSYRRSRLPQNLTQAQRDYFGAHTYERTDKEGFFHTEWIH
;
A
#
# COMPACT_ATOMS: atom_id res chain seq x y z
N CYS A 1 4.69 -12.44 26.23
CA CYS A 1 3.55 -12.10 25.35
C CYS A 1 3.39 -13.20 24.31
N ILE A 2 2.20 -13.34 23.71
CA ILE A 2 1.85 -14.42 22.76
C ILE A 2 2.66 -14.34 21.46
N ILE A 3 3.02 -13.12 21.02
CA ILE A 3 3.71 -12.87 19.74
C ILE A 3 5.24 -12.91 19.83
N ARG A 4 5.83 -13.46 20.90
CA ARG A 4 7.28 -13.45 21.11
C ARG A 4 7.99 -14.26 20.02
N ALA A 5 8.84 -13.60 19.25
CA ALA A 5 9.63 -14.22 18.18
C ALA A 5 10.96 -13.49 18.00
N ALA A 6 11.97 -14.17 17.43
CA ALA A 6 13.24 -13.55 17.02
C ALA A 6 13.02 -12.36 16.05
N PHE A 7 11.90 -12.37 15.31
CA PHE A 7 11.45 -11.27 14.46
C PHE A 7 11.34 -9.92 15.20
N LEU A 8 10.93 -9.92 16.48
CA LEU A 8 10.79 -8.68 17.26
C LEU A 8 12.14 -8.00 17.52
N ASN A 9 13.25 -8.76 17.56
CA ASN A 9 14.59 -8.18 17.71
C ASN A 9 15.00 -7.40 16.45
N LYS A 10 14.55 -7.83 15.27
CA LYS A 10 14.79 -7.12 14.00
C LYS A 10 14.03 -5.80 13.96
N ILE A 11 12.78 -5.80 14.44
CA ILE A 11 11.98 -4.57 14.58
C ILE A 11 12.68 -3.61 15.53
N LYS A 12 13.13 -4.10 16.69
CA LYS A 12 13.88 -3.29 17.65
C LYS A 12 15.13 -2.68 17.01
N ALA A 13 15.94 -3.49 16.33
CA ALA A 13 17.17 -3.02 15.67
C ALA A 13 16.90 -1.91 14.64
N ALA A 14 15.83 -2.04 13.83
CA ALA A 14 15.46 -1.00 12.86
C ALA A 14 15.11 0.35 13.51
N TYR A 15 14.44 0.33 14.67
CA TYR A 15 14.13 1.55 15.42
C TYR A 15 15.27 2.05 16.32
N ASP A 16 16.18 1.17 16.76
CA ASP A 16 17.43 1.58 17.39
C ASP A 16 18.30 2.37 16.40
N GLU A 17 18.33 1.96 15.12
CA GLU A 17 19.05 2.65 14.05
C GLU A 17 18.35 3.97 13.63
N ASN A 18 17.02 3.94 13.49
CA ASN A 18 16.24 5.13 13.16
C ASN A 18 14.93 5.20 13.97
N ALA A 19 14.98 5.93 15.09
CA ALA A 19 13.81 6.13 15.95
C ALA A 19 12.65 6.88 15.26
N LYS A 20 12.90 7.60 14.15
CA LYS A 20 11.90 8.34 13.37
C LYS A 20 11.49 7.60 12.09
N LEU A 21 11.79 6.30 11.98
CA LEU A 21 11.43 5.51 10.81
C LEU A 21 9.91 5.53 10.58
N PRO A 22 9.42 6.09 9.46
CA PRO A 22 7.97 6.25 9.26
C PRO A 22 7.28 4.93 8.91
N ASN A 23 8.03 3.94 8.40
CA ASN A 23 7.51 2.62 8.10
C ASN A 23 8.63 1.57 8.08
N LEU A 24 8.37 0.37 8.64
CA LEU A 24 9.32 -0.74 8.65
C LEU A 24 9.72 -1.23 7.26
N LEU A 25 8.86 -1.07 6.24
CA LEU A 25 9.19 -1.41 4.85
C LEU A 25 10.37 -0.59 4.27
N LEU A 26 10.75 0.50 4.94
CA LEU A 26 11.87 1.34 4.54
C LEU A 26 13.19 0.93 5.23
N ALA A 27 13.14 0.11 6.28
CA ALA A 27 14.33 -0.42 6.91
C ALA A 27 15.03 -1.43 5.96
N PRO A 28 16.37 -1.35 5.78
CA PRO A 28 17.08 -2.14 4.76
C PRO A 28 16.81 -3.64 4.79
N GLU A 29 16.84 -4.25 5.99
CA GLU A 29 16.61 -5.70 6.16
C GLU A 29 15.20 -6.12 5.74
N PHE A 30 14.18 -5.36 6.14
CA PHE A 30 12.78 -5.62 5.82
C PHE A 30 12.49 -5.39 4.35
N LYS A 31 13.00 -4.27 3.79
CA LYS A 31 12.91 -3.96 2.37
C LYS A 31 13.44 -5.11 1.53
N GLN A 32 14.66 -5.56 1.80
CA GLN A 32 15.28 -6.63 1.03
C GLN A 32 14.50 -7.94 1.18
N THR A 33 14.10 -8.30 2.41
CA THR A 33 13.31 -9.50 2.69
C THR A 33 12.04 -9.56 1.85
N ILE A 34 11.32 -8.45 1.70
CA ILE A 34 10.11 -8.35 0.90
C ILE A 34 10.43 -8.43 -0.60
N LEU A 35 11.44 -7.70 -1.07
CA LEU A 35 11.83 -7.71 -2.48
C LEU A 35 12.24 -9.11 -2.96
N ASP A 36 12.93 -9.88 -2.11
CA ASP A 36 13.34 -11.25 -2.42
C ASP A 36 12.17 -12.23 -2.48
N ARG A 37 11.08 -11.96 -1.74
CA ARG A 37 9.96 -12.91 -1.55
C ARG A 37 8.70 -12.55 -2.32
N GLN A 38 8.56 -11.32 -2.82
CA GLN A 38 7.33 -10.87 -3.45
C GLN A 38 6.90 -11.72 -4.65
N SER A 39 7.83 -12.33 -5.39
CA SER A 39 7.50 -13.18 -6.54
C SER A 39 6.77 -14.45 -6.09
N ALA A 40 7.36 -15.20 -5.14
CA ALA A 40 6.75 -16.40 -4.58
C ALA A 40 5.43 -16.08 -3.86
N TRP A 41 5.36 -14.94 -3.17
CA TRP A 41 4.15 -14.48 -2.52
C TRP A 41 2.99 -14.26 -3.51
N ARG A 42 3.26 -13.65 -4.67
CA ARG A 42 2.28 -13.49 -5.76
C ARG A 42 1.87 -14.83 -6.35
N GLU A 43 2.80 -15.75 -6.54
CA GLU A 43 2.51 -17.09 -7.06
C GLU A 43 1.55 -17.87 -6.14
N VAL A 44 1.76 -17.79 -4.83
CA VAL A 44 0.86 -18.39 -3.83
C VAL A 44 -0.54 -17.80 -3.93
N ILE A 45 -0.67 -16.47 -4.00
CA ILE A 45 -1.98 -15.80 -4.11
C ILE A 45 -2.68 -16.17 -5.43
N ALA A 46 -1.95 -16.15 -6.55
CA ALA A 46 -2.49 -16.52 -7.85
C ALA A 46 -2.96 -17.98 -7.89
N THR A 47 -2.19 -18.89 -7.28
CA THR A 47 -2.57 -20.30 -7.18
C THR A 47 -3.79 -20.47 -6.29
N ALA A 48 -3.82 -19.85 -5.11
CA ALA A 48 -4.96 -19.89 -4.20
C ALA A 48 -6.25 -19.41 -4.87
N ALA A 49 -6.19 -18.32 -5.64
CA ALA A 49 -7.33 -17.82 -6.40
C ALA A 49 -7.81 -18.81 -7.47
N LYS A 50 -6.89 -19.45 -8.21
CA LYS A 50 -7.24 -20.45 -9.25
C LYS A 50 -7.93 -21.69 -8.68
N VAL A 51 -7.57 -22.10 -7.47
CA VAL A 51 -8.12 -23.32 -6.85
C VAL A 51 -9.20 -23.03 -5.80
N GLY A 52 -9.61 -21.77 -5.64
CA GLY A 52 -10.70 -21.38 -4.73
C GLY A 52 -10.33 -21.40 -3.24
N ILE A 53 -9.06 -21.27 -2.86
CA ILE A 53 -8.63 -21.20 -1.46
C ILE A 53 -8.63 -19.73 -0.98
N PRO A 54 -9.39 -19.37 0.08
CA PRO A 54 -9.43 -18.01 0.59
C PRO A 54 -8.15 -17.69 1.37
N VAL A 55 -7.47 -16.59 0.99
CA VAL A 55 -6.22 -16.13 1.62
C VAL A 55 -6.26 -14.63 1.97
N PRO A 56 -7.26 -14.16 2.74
CA PRO A 56 -7.55 -12.72 2.90
C PRO A 56 -6.37 -11.91 3.43
N ALA A 57 -5.64 -12.44 4.41
CA ALA A 57 -4.48 -11.76 4.98
C ALA A 57 -3.32 -11.65 3.98
N PHE A 58 -3.09 -12.67 3.14
CA PHE A 58 -2.02 -12.65 2.13
C PHE A 58 -2.36 -11.67 1.01
N SER A 59 -3.59 -11.70 0.49
CA SER A 59 -4.04 -10.77 -0.54
C SER A 59 -3.98 -9.32 -0.05
N ALA A 60 -4.56 -9.03 1.12
CA ALA A 60 -4.60 -7.67 1.66
C ALA A 60 -3.20 -7.11 1.96
N SER A 61 -2.28 -7.94 2.45
CA SER A 61 -0.91 -7.47 2.68
C SER A 61 -0.16 -7.20 1.38
N LEU A 62 -0.45 -7.93 0.29
CA LEU A 62 0.16 -7.67 -1.02
C LEU A 62 -0.39 -6.39 -1.62
N ASP A 63 -1.71 -6.19 -1.54
CA ASP A 63 -2.37 -4.97 -1.98
C ASP A 63 -1.84 -3.75 -1.23
N TYR A 64 -1.59 -3.86 0.08
CA TYR A 64 -0.95 -2.82 0.87
C TYR A 64 0.48 -2.53 0.37
N PHE A 65 1.30 -3.56 0.17
CA PHE A 65 2.67 -3.38 -0.31
C PHE A 65 2.70 -2.70 -1.69
N ASP A 66 1.86 -3.15 -2.62
CA ASP A 66 1.76 -2.57 -3.97
C ASP A 66 1.19 -1.15 -3.95
N SER A 67 0.23 -0.87 -3.06
CA SER A 67 -0.31 0.48 -2.91
C SER A 67 0.74 1.43 -2.32
N TYR A 68 1.45 0.99 -1.28
CA TYR A 68 2.41 1.81 -0.56
C TYR A 68 3.62 2.22 -1.42
N ARG A 69 4.09 1.33 -2.31
CA ARG A 69 5.25 1.59 -3.16
C ARG A 69 4.95 2.38 -4.44
N ARG A 70 3.68 2.74 -4.67
CA ARG A 70 3.25 3.47 -5.89
C ARG A 70 3.02 4.93 -5.54
N SER A 71 3.71 5.83 -6.25
CA SER A 71 3.53 7.28 -6.10
C SER A 71 2.21 7.80 -6.66
N ARG A 72 1.57 7.03 -7.57
CA ARG A 72 0.27 7.35 -8.16
C ARG A 72 -0.62 6.12 -8.10
N LEU A 73 -1.79 6.31 -7.51
CA LEU A 73 -2.84 5.31 -7.35
C LEU A 73 -4.12 5.81 -8.04
N PRO A 74 -5.09 4.92 -8.35
CA PRO A 74 -6.30 5.27 -9.10
C PRO A 74 -7.31 6.15 -8.34
N GLN A 75 -6.95 6.69 -7.17
CA GLN A 75 -7.77 7.61 -6.37
C GLN A 75 -8.13 8.89 -7.12
N ASN A 76 -7.42 9.23 -8.21
CA ASN A 76 -7.84 10.29 -9.12
C ASN A 76 -9.22 10.02 -9.73
N LEU A 77 -9.58 8.77 -10.02
CA LEU A 77 -10.91 8.41 -10.49
C LEU A 77 -11.95 8.58 -9.39
N THR A 78 -11.62 8.19 -8.15
CA THR A 78 -12.51 8.43 -7.00
C THR A 78 -12.74 9.92 -6.77
N GLN A 79 -11.71 10.76 -6.91
CA GLN A 79 -11.85 12.22 -6.86
C GLN A 79 -12.73 12.74 -7.99
N ALA A 80 -12.55 12.26 -9.23
CA ALA A 80 -13.41 12.63 -10.35
C ALA A 80 -14.88 12.23 -10.12
N GLN A 81 -15.13 11.02 -9.61
CA GLN A 81 -16.48 10.56 -9.27
C GLN A 81 -17.12 11.47 -8.22
N ARG A 82 -16.41 11.75 -7.11
CA ARG A 82 -16.90 12.63 -6.03
C ARG A 82 -17.22 14.03 -6.55
N ASP A 83 -16.38 14.57 -7.41
CA ASP A 83 -16.63 15.88 -8.02
C ASP A 83 -17.85 15.83 -8.96
N TYR A 84 -17.97 14.78 -9.78
CA TYR A 84 -19.07 14.57 -10.71
C TYR A 84 -20.44 14.52 -10.03
N PHE A 85 -20.63 13.66 -9.03
CA PHE A 85 -21.95 13.46 -8.43
C PHE A 85 -22.27 14.42 -7.28
N GLY A 86 -21.26 15.09 -6.71
CA GLY A 86 -21.39 15.78 -5.42
C GLY A 86 -20.67 17.12 -5.32
N ALA A 87 -20.12 17.66 -6.41
CA ALA A 87 -19.39 18.93 -6.45
C ALA A 87 -18.32 19.05 -5.34
N HIS A 88 -17.67 17.93 -5.01
CA HIS A 88 -16.74 17.84 -3.90
C HIS A 88 -15.37 18.46 -4.16
N THR A 89 -15.11 18.95 -5.38
CA THR A 89 -13.82 19.47 -5.83
C THR A 89 -12.68 18.45 -5.79
N TYR A 90 -11.56 18.76 -6.46
CA TYR A 90 -10.33 17.97 -6.42
C TYR A 90 -9.10 18.85 -6.63
N GLU A 91 -7.93 18.35 -6.24
CA GLU A 91 -6.64 18.98 -6.49
C GLU A 91 -6.00 18.45 -7.78
N ARG A 92 -5.18 19.28 -8.42
CA ARG A 92 -4.47 18.93 -9.65
C ARG A 92 -2.97 18.75 -9.40
N THR A 93 -2.31 17.97 -10.24
CA THR A 93 -0.86 17.74 -10.11
C THR A 93 0.00 18.80 -10.79
N ASP A 94 -0.60 19.70 -11.56
CA ASP A 94 0.09 20.74 -12.34
C ASP A 94 -0.20 22.16 -11.85
N LYS A 95 -1.17 22.34 -10.94
CA LYS A 95 -1.55 23.65 -10.42
C LYS A 95 -2.09 23.52 -8.99
N GLU A 96 -1.67 24.44 -8.13
CA GLU A 96 -2.19 24.55 -6.76
C GLU A 96 -3.65 25.03 -6.74
N GLY A 97 -4.41 24.53 -5.76
CA GLY A 97 -5.81 24.91 -5.51
C GLY A 97 -6.80 23.75 -5.68
N PHE A 98 -8.06 24.04 -5.36
CA PHE A 98 -9.19 23.14 -5.54
C PHE A 98 -9.96 23.52 -6.82
N PHE A 99 -10.35 22.50 -7.57
CA PHE A 99 -11.03 22.65 -8.85
C PHE A 99 -12.34 21.89 -8.82
N HIS A 100 -13.37 22.49 -9.38
CA HIS A 100 -14.63 21.83 -9.73
C HIS A 100 -14.74 21.77 -11.25
N THR A 101 -15.19 20.65 -11.79
CA THR A 101 -15.50 20.50 -13.22
C THR A 101 -17.00 20.35 -13.41
N GLU A 102 -17.53 21.06 -14.40
CA GLU A 102 -18.89 20.81 -14.91
C GLU A 102 -18.82 19.65 -15.91
N TRP A 103 -19.32 18.47 -15.53
CA TRP A 103 -19.07 17.22 -16.26
C TRP A 103 -20.12 16.85 -17.31
N ILE A 104 -21.32 17.43 -17.24
CA ILE A 104 -22.49 17.05 -18.08
C ILE A 104 -22.89 18.21 -19.01
N HIS A 105 -21.95 19.07 -19.38
CA HIS A 105 -22.21 20.26 -20.19
C HIS A 105 -21.27 20.32 -21.40
#